data_AF-A0A661ZJW9-F1
#
_entry.id   AF-A0A661ZJW9-F1
#
_cell.length_a   1.000
_cell.length_b   1.000
_cell.length_c   1.000
_cell.angle_alpha   90.00
_cell.angle_beta   90.00
_cell.angle_gamma   90.00
#
_symmetry.space_group_name_H-M   'P 1'
#
loop_
_entity.id
_entity.type
_entity.pdbx_description
1 polymer ?
#
loop_
_entity_poly.entity_id
_entity_poly.type
_entity_poly.pdbx_seq_one_letter_code
_entity_poly.pdbx_strand_id
1 'polypeptide(L)'
;MSKPKAIQETIDLGDGRSISIETGVLAKQADGAVMVRMGDTMMLASVVSATQAKEDVDFMPLSVDYKEKYAAAGKFPGGFLKREARPSDYEILISRLVDRALRPLFPDDYHADTFVNVTLMSAEMDTPPDALAGLAASAALAVSDIPFHGPIAEARVARVNGELVVNPTFSQLAEADIEIIVGATYDNILMVEGEMKEVSEAEMLEAIKFAHEAIKPMCKAQMALTKKTGKEEKREYSHKVTDEELSKRVWKETYDAAYKVAASANADKHARSYSFGKIKEDFLAKLTEEAGEEGEVNEKLVGKYYHDVEKEAVRRVVLDEAVRLDGRKTDEIRPIWSEVDYLPSAHGSAVFTRGETQSITTVTLGTKMDSKLIDDVLKKGNDKFLLHYNFPAFSTGDSRPNRGTSRREVGHGNLAHRALKGMLPSEDDMPYTLRIVSDILESNGSSSMATVCAGTLALMDAGIQIKKPVSGIAMGLITDKDSDKFAVLSDILGDEDHLGDMDFKVTGTRDGITATQMDIKVEGLSYEILSQALEQAKTGRLHILDEMAKTMSAPNPDYKPHTPRIERIEIPKDMIGAVIGPGGKVIQEIQKETNSTITIEEIENVGLVDVFAVDKAAID
;
A
#
# COMPACT_ATOMS: atom_id res chain seq x y z
N MET A 1 4.51 -46.08 -2.34
CA MET A 1 5.71 -45.22 -2.27
C MET A 1 5.93 -44.85 -0.82
N SER A 2 7.17 -44.89 -0.32
CA SER A 2 7.50 -44.33 1.00
C SER A 2 7.32 -42.81 0.96
N LYS A 3 6.99 -42.18 2.10
CA LYS A 3 6.94 -40.71 2.21
C LYS A 3 8.29 -40.13 1.74
N PRO A 4 8.32 -39.14 0.83
CA PRO A 4 9.56 -38.49 0.43
C PRO A 4 10.29 -37.93 1.67
N LYS A 5 11.63 -37.95 1.64
CA LYS A 5 12.44 -37.36 2.72
C LYS A 5 12.41 -35.84 2.58
N ALA A 6 11.82 -35.18 3.56
CA ALA A 6 11.82 -33.72 3.67
C ALA A 6 13.23 -33.17 3.95
N ILE A 7 13.58 -32.07 3.30
CA ILE A 7 14.69 -31.19 3.72
C ILE A 7 14.06 -30.04 4.48
N GLN A 8 14.53 -29.77 5.70
CA GLN A 8 13.87 -28.84 6.61
C GLN A 8 14.88 -27.95 7.36
N GLU A 9 14.44 -26.74 7.64
CA GLU A 9 15.00 -25.84 8.66
C GLU A 9 13.91 -25.37 9.63
N THR A 10 14.33 -25.01 10.84
CA THR A 10 13.45 -24.47 11.88
C THR A 10 14.04 -23.17 12.42
N ILE A 11 13.20 -22.16 12.52
CA ILE A 11 13.50 -20.84 13.09
C ILE A 11 12.84 -20.79 14.47
N ASP A 12 13.61 -20.45 15.49
CA ASP A 12 13.11 -20.19 16.85
C ASP A 12 12.80 -18.70 16.99
N LEU A 13 11.60 -18.36 17.48
CA LEU A 13 11.20 -16.97 17.73
C LEU A 13 11.56 -16.48 19.13
N GLY A 14 12.10 -17.35 20.00
CA GLY A 14 12.60 -17.00 21.33
C GLY A 14 11.53 -16.96 22.44
N ASP A 15 10.26 -17.16 22.10
CA ASP A 15 9.11 -17.18 23.01
C ASP A 15 8.41 -18.54 23.09
N GLY A 16 9.09 -19.59 22.61
CA GLY A 16 8.56 -20.95 22.52
C GLY A 16 7.82 -21.25 21.23
N ARG A 17 7.54 -20.25 20.39
CA ARG A 17 7.04 -20.46 19.02
C ARG A 17 8.20 -20.72 18.06
N SER A 18 7.91 -21.49 17.01
CA SER A 18 8.89 -21.78 15.96
C SER A 18 8.23 -21.81 14.60
N ILE A 19 9.00 -21.47 13.57
CA ILE A 19 8.59 -21.54 12.17
C ILE A 19 9.43 -22.63 11.49
N SER A 20 8.79 -23.60 10.85
CA SER A 20 9.49 -24.61 10.04
C SER A 20 9.32 -24.36 8.55
N ILE A 21 10.38 -24.57 7.78
CA ILE A 21 10.39 -24.49 6.32
C ILE A 21 10.79 -25.85 5.76
N GLU A 22 9.90 -26.51 5.02
CA GLU A 22 10.11 -27.83 4.43
C GLU A 22 10.10 -27.77 2.90
N THR A 23 11.02 -28.47 2.23
CA THR A 23 11.04 -28.66 0.77
C THR A 23 11.31 -30.12 0.36
N GLY A 24 11.12 -30.42 -0.93
CA GLY A 24 11.40 -31.72 -1.55
C GLY A 24 10.25 -32.73 -1.53
N VAL A 25 9.12 -32.39 -0.90
CA VAL A 25 7.97 -33.30 -0.76
C VAL A 25 6.81 -32.94 -1.71
N LEU A 26 6.40 -31.68 -1.74
CA LEU A 26 5.24 -31.17 -2.48
C LEU A 26 5.65 -30.27 -3.65
N ALA A 27 4.76 -30.11 -4.64
CA ALA A 27 4.91 -29.19 -5.77
C ALA A 27 6.24 -29.30 -6.55
N LYS A 28 6.80 -30.52 -6.67
CA LYS A 28 8.13 -30.81 -7.25
C LYS A 28 8.32 -30.47 -8.75
N GLN A 29 7.28 -29.99 -9.42
CA GLN A 29 7.34 -29.51 -10.81
C GLN A 29 7.64 -28.01 -10.89
N ALA A 30 7.49 -27.27 -9.78
CA ALA A 30 7.89 -25.87 -9.71
C ALA A 30 9.42 -25.76 -9.65
N ASP A 31 9.96 -24.61 -10.08
CA ASP A 31 11.40 -24.33 -9.97
C ASP A 31 11.86 -24.31 -8.51
N GLY A 32 10.99 -23.82 -7.62
CA GLY A 32 11.14 -23.92 -6.18
C GLY A 32 9.79 -23.99 -5.48
N ALA A 33 9.73 -24.78 -4.40
CA ALA A 33 8.53 -24.87 -3.57
C ALA A 33 8.88 -25.22 -2.13
N VAL A 34 8.13 -24.62 -1.19
CA VAL A 34 8.27 -24.86 0.25
C VAL A 34 6.91 -24.95 0.92
N MET A 35 6.86 -25.71 2.01
CA MET A 35 5.79 -25.65 3.00
C MET A 35 6.33 -24.92 4.23
N VAL A 36 5.76 -23.75 4.54
CA VAL A 36 6.05 -23.00 5.78
C VAL A 36 4.96 -23.31 6.81
N ARG A 37 5.36 -23.49 8.06
CA ARG A 37 4.45 -23.77 9.18
C ARG A 37 4.85 -23.02 10.44
N MET A 38 3.87 -22.41 11.11
CA MET A 38 3.95 -21.88 12.47
C MET A 38 2.68 -22.31 13.21
N GLY A 39 2.81 -23.06 14.30
CA GLY A 39 1.64 -23.67 14.95
C GLY A 39 0.87 -24.57 13.97
N ASP A 40 -0.43 -24.35 13.84
CA ASP A 40 -1.29 -25.03 12.85
C ASP A 40 -1.53 -24.22 11.56
N THR A 41 -0.96 -23.02 11.48
CA THR A 41 -0.92 -22.22 10.24
C THR A 41 0.14 -22.78 9.31
N MET A 42 -0.27 -23.24 8.12
CA MET A 42 0.58 -23.81 7.09
C MET A 42 0.29 -23.18 5.73
N MET A 43 1.34 -22.84 5.00
CA MET A 43 1.22 -22.32 3.64
C MET A 43 2.21 -22.98 2.67
N LEU A 44 1.69 -23.30 1.50
CA LEU A 44 2.50 -23.77 0.38
C LEU A 44 2.88 -22.55 -0.46
N ALA A 45 4.17 -22.31 -0.61
CA ALA A 45 4.70 -21.38 -1.59
C ALA A 45 5.37 -22.13 -2.74
N SER A 46 5.16 -21.67 -3.97
CA SER A 46 5.84 -22.18 -5.16
C SER A 46 6.15 -21.05 -6.12
N VAL A 47 7.32 -21.12 -6.76
CA VAL A 47 7.74 -20.19 -7.79
C VAL A 47 8.01 -20.93 -9.09
N VAL A 48 7.58 -20.33 -10.19
CA VAL A 48 7.92 -20.76 -11.55
C VAL A 48 8.39 -19.53 -12.32
N SER A 49 9.53 -19.65 -13.00
CA SER A 49 10.03 -18.63 -13.91
C SER A 49 10.32 -19.22 -15.27
N ALA A 50 9.90 -18.51 -16.32
CA ALA A 50 10.29 -18.82 -17.67
C ALA A 50 11.83 -18.84 -17.81
N THR A 51 12.35 -19.68 -18.69
CA THR A 51 13.80 -19.73 -18.97
C THR A 51 14.24 -18.67 -19.97
N GLN A 52 13.31 -18.08 -20.71
CA GLN A 52 13.56 -17.00 -21.64
C GLN A 52 12.55 -15.86 -21.44
N ALA A 53 13.02 -14.64 -21.64
CA ALA A 53 12.16 -13.46 -21.74
C ALA A 53 11.32 -13.54 -23.02
N LYS A 54 10.11 -12.97 -22.97
CA LYS A 54 9.33 -12.70 -24.19
C LYS A 54 10.00 -11.58 -24.99
N GLU A 55 9.73 -11.55 -26.28
CA GLU A 55 10.10 -10.41 -27.13
C GLU A 55 9.48 -9.13 -26.54
N ASP A 56 10.26 -8.04 -26.58
CA ASP A 56 9.81 -6.68 -26.23
C ASP A 56 9.39 -6.44 -24.78
N VAL A 57 9.88 -7.24 -23.84
CA VAL A 57 9.71 -6.98 -22.40
C VAL A 57 10.84 -6.11 -21.88
N ASP A 58 10.48 -4.93 -21.38
CA ASP A 58 11.38 -3.90 -20.85
C ASP A 58 11.24 -3.68 -19.33
N PHE A 59 10.45 -4.52 -18.65
CA PHE A 59 10.21 -4.49 -17.21
C PHE A 59 10.31 -5.89 -16.60
N MET A 60 10.51 -6.01 -15.29
CA MET A 60 10.47 -7.29 -14.58
C MET A 60 9.02 -7.81 -14.45
N PRO A 61 8.62 -8.88 -15.19
CA PRO A 61 7.26 -9.41 -15.16
C PRO A 61 7.06 -10.37 -13.97
N LEU A 62 7.18 -9.83 -12.76
CA LEU A 62 6.83 -10.53 -11.52
C LEU A 62 5.33 -10.42 -11.25
N SER A 63 4.68 -11.56 -11.04
CA SER A 63 3.34 -11.67 -10.49
C SER A 63 3.37 -12.47 -9.20
N VAL A 64 2.82 -11.90 -8.13
CA VAL A 64 2.64 -12.57 -6.85
C VAL A 64 1.16 -12.74 -6.57
N ASP A 65 0.75 -13.96 -6.23
CA ASP A 65 -0.59 -14.29 -5.78
C ASP A 65 -0.55 -14.96 -4.41
N TYR A 66 -1.16 -14.31 -3.43
CA TYR A 66 -1.53 -14.91 -2.15
C TYR A 66 -3.00 -15.34 -2.17
N LYS A 67 -3.27 -16.56 -1.72
CA LYS A 67 -4.62 -17.15 -1.72
C LYS A 67 -4.95 -17.88 -0.43
N GLU A 68 -6.15 -17.63 0.08
CA GLU A 68 -6.72 -18.33 1.22
C GLU A 68 -7.83 -19.28 0.79
N LYS A 69 -7.67 -20.54 1.15
CA LYS A 69 -8.73 -21.55 0.95
C LYS A 69 -9.61 -21.58 2.18
N TYR A 70 -10.93 -21.53 2.03
CA TYR A 70 -11.82 -21.69 3.18
C TYR A 70 -11.66 -23.07 3.85
N ALA A 71 -11.26 -24.07 3.06
CA ALA A 71 -10.89 -25.39 3.55
C ALA A 71 -9.71 -25.37 4.54
N ALA A 72 -8.83 -24.36 4.49
CA ALA A 72 -7.73 -24.20 5.46
C ALA A 72 -8.26 -24.01 6.90
N ALA A 73 -9.47 -23.46 7.04
CA ALA A 73 -10.19 -23.30 8.29
C ALA A 73 -11.37 -24.30 8.43
N GLY A 74 -11.49 -25.29 7.54
CA GLY A 74 -12.59 -26.26 7.52
C GLY A 74 -13.97 -25.66 7.17
N LYS A 75 -14.02 -24.55 6.44
CA LYS A 75 -15.25 -23.79 6.13
C LYS A 75 -15.65 -23.91 4.66
N PHE A 76 -16.94 -23.68 4.38
CA PHE A 76 -17.43 -23.40 3.03
C PHE A 76 -17.39 -21.88 2.76
N PRO A 77 -17.12 -21.45 1.51
CA PRO A 77 -17.28 -20.05 1.12
C PRO A 77 -18.75 -19.60 1.25
N GLY A 78 -18.99 -18.36 1.72
CA GLY A 78 -20.35 -17.84 1.92
C GLY A 78 -21.15 -17.65 0.63
N GLY A 79 -20.48 -17.28 -0.48
CA GLY A 79 -21.14 -16.97 -1.76
C GLY A 79 -21.95 -18.11 -2.39
N PHE A 80 -22.82 -17.76 -3.35
CA PHE A 80 -23.73 -18.71 -4.02
C PHE A 80 -22.98 -19.88 -4.70
N LEU A 81 -21.81 -19.59 -5.29
CA LEU A 81 -21.02 -20.59 -6.02
C LEU A 81 -20.30 -21.60 -5.12
N LYS A 82 -20.22 -21.34 -3.81
CA LYS A 82 -19.46 -22.18 -2.85
C LYS A 82 -18.02 -22.48 -3.30
N ARG A 83 -17.39 -21.49 -3.93
CA ARG A 83 -16.03 -21.55 -4.49
C ARG A 83 -15.35 -20.20 -4.36
N GLU A 84 -14.06 -20.22 -4.04
CA GLU A 84 -13.18 -19.06 -4.07
C GLU A 84 -13.06 -18.55 -5.52
N ALA A 85 -13.47 -17.31 -5.75
CA ALA A 85 -13.51 -16.69 -7.07
C ALA A 85 -12.50 -15.53 -7.17
N ARG A 86 -13.00 -14.29 -7.13
CA ARG A 86 -12.14 -13.10 -7.14
C ARG A 86 -11.32 -13.03 -5.85
N PRO A 87 -10.08 -12.53 -5.91
CA PRO A 87 -9.33 -12.24 -4.70
C PRO A 87 -10.05 -11.25 -3.78
N SER A 88 -9.92 -11.43 -2.47
CA SER A 88 -10.37 -10.43 -1.49
C SER A 88 -9.38 -9.27 -1.41
N ASP A 89 -9.80 -8.15 -0.81
CA ASP A 89 -8.90 -7.01 -0.57
C ASP A 89 -7.70 -7.45 0.29
N TYR A 90 -7.95 -8.30 1.30
CA TYR A 90 -6.89 -8.87 2.16
C TYR A 90 -5.87 -9.68 1.35
N GLU A 91 -6.33 -10.56 0.46
CA GLU A 91 -5.44 -11.34 -0.41
C GLU A 91 -4.61 -10.45 -1.37
N ILE A 92 -5.24 -9.41 -1.92
CA ILE A 92 -4.57 -8.44 -2.81
C ILE A 92 -3.50 -7.67 -2.03
N LEU A 93 -3.79 -7.24 -0.81
CA LEU A 93 -2.85 -6.48 0.02
C LEU A 93 -1.63 -7.33 0.38
N ILE A 94 -1.81 -8.59 0.78
CA ILE A 94 -0.68 -9.49 1.06
C ILE A 94 0.13 -9.75 -0.20
N SER A 95 -0.52 -10.00 -1.34
CA SER A 95 0.16 -10.18 -2.62
C SER A 95 1.05 -8.97 -2.96
N ARG A 96 0.58 -7.75 -2.66
CA ARG A 96 1.35 -6.52 -2.86
C ARG A 96 2.51 -6.36 -1.88
N LEU A 97 2.32 -6.71 -0.61
CA LEU A 97 3.40 -6.66 0.39
C LEU A 97 4.57 -7.53 -0.07
N VAL A 98 4.27 -8.78 -0.42
CA VAL A 98 5.29 -9.73 -0.90
C VAL A 98 5.93 -9.26 -2.21
N ASP A 99 5.14 -8.76 -3.18
CA ASP A 99 5.68 -8.24 -4.44
C ASP A 99 6.68 -7.10 -4.21
N ARG A 100 6.33 -6.13 -3.34
CA ARG A 100 7.19 -4.98 -3.00
C ARG A 100 8.50 -5.41 -2.35
N ALA A 101 8.49 -6.43 -1.50
CA ALA A 101 9.70 -6.96 -0.87
C ALA A 101 10.59 -7.78 -1.82
N LEU A 102 10.00 -8.46 -2.82
CA LEU A 102 10.76 -9.33 -3.73
C LEU A 102 11.30 -8.59 -4.96
N ARG A 103 10.51 -7.68 -5.54
CA ARG A 103 10.79 -7.06 -6.85
C ARG A 103 12.16 -6.38 -6.94
N PRO A 104 12.64 -5.60 -5.96
CA PRO A 104 13.95 -4.93 -6.04
C PRO A 104 15.15 -5.88 -6.03
N LEU A 105 14.95 -7.16 -5.71
CA LEU A 105 16.01 -8.16 -5.58
C LEU A 105 16.15 -9.06 -6.80
N PHE A 106 15.30 -8.91 -7.80
CA PHE A 106 15.58 -9.49 -9.11
C PHE A 106 16.64 -8.64 -9.81
N PRO A 107 17.56 -9.25 -10.56
CA PRO A 107 18.51 -8.47 -11.35
C PRO A 107 17.80 -7.48 -12.28
N ASP A 108 18.37 -6.28 -12.45
CA ASP A 108 17.78 -5.19 -13.25
C ASP A 108 17.49 -5.56 -14.71
N ASP A 109 18.15 -6.60 -15.24
CA ASP A 109 17.99 -7.10 -16.60
C ASP A 109 17.25 -8.45 -16.67
N TYR A 110 16.58 -8.86 -15.59
CA TYR A 110 15.79 -10.08 -15.56
C TYR A 110 14.36 -9.83 -16.07
N HIS A 111 14.05 -10.30 -17.28
CA HIS A 111 12.76 -10.08 -17.96
C HIS A 111 11.95 -11.37 -18.21
N ALA A 112 12.28 -12.46 -17.50
CA ALA A 112 11.51 -13.69 -17.61
C ALA A 112 10.25 -13.65 -16.76
N ASP A 113 9.11 -14.05 -17.35
CA ASP A 113 7.83 -14.20 -16.66
C ASP A 113 8.00 -15.05 -15.41
N THR A 114 7.84 -14.42 -14.24
CA THR A 114 8.01 -15.08 -12.94
C THR A 114 6.72 -15.00 -12.16
N PHE A 115 6.24 -16.16 -11.71
CA PHE A 115 5.01 -16.28 -10.96
C PHE A 115 5.25 -16.92 -9.60
N VAL A 116 4.92 -16.19 -8.55
CA VAL A 116 5.00 -16.64 -7.16
C VAL A 116 3.58 -16.90 -6.66
N ASN A 117 3.30 -18.14 -6.29
CA ASN A 117 2.03 -18.53 -5.65
C ASN A 117 2.29 -18.83 -4.17
N VAL A 118 1.54 -18.18 -3.28
CA VAL A 118 1.48 -18.50 -1.86
C VAL A 118 0.04 -18.87 -1.52
N THR A 119 -0.17 -20.05 -0.95
CA THR A 119 -1.52 -20.54 -0.62
C THR A 119 -1.58 -20.99 0.82
N LEU A 120 -2.50 -20.41 1.59
CA LEU A 120 -2.85 -20.88 2.93
C LEU A 120 -3.55 -22.24 2.82
N MET A 121 -2.93 -23.26 3.41
CA MET A 121 -3.37 -24.66 3.34
C MET A 121 -4.01 -25.15 4.64
N SER A 122 -3.54 -24.64 5.77
CA SER A 122 -4.09 -24.86 7.12
C SER A 122 -3.98 -23.56 7.88
N ALA A 123 -4.96 -23.25 8.73
CA ALA A 123 -4.99 -21.97 9.43
C ALA A 123 -5.33 -22.18 10.90
N GLU A 124 -4.48 -21.65 11.78
CA GLU A 124 -4.79 -21.48 13.19
C GLU A 124 -5.57 -20.16 13.37
N MET A 125 -6.73 -20.22 14.04
CA MET A 125 -7.72 -19.14 14.00
C MET A 125 -7.21 -17.79 14.53
N ASP A 126 -6.31 -17.80 15.52
CA ASP A 126 -5.78 -16.59 16.15
C ASP A 126 -4.44 -16.13 15.52
N THR A 127 -3.90 -16.85 14.52
CA THR A 127 -2.60 -16.51 13.91
C THR A 127 -2.79 -15.79 12.57
N PRO A 128 -2.34 -14.52 12.43
CA PRO A 128 -2.29 -13.84 11.14
C PRO A 128 -1.34 -14.56 10.17
N PRO A 129 -1.80 -14.99 8.98
CA PRO A 129 -0.96 -15.70 8.03
C PRO A 129 -0.06 -14.75 7.22
N ASP A 130 -0.43 -13.48 7.09
CA ASP A 130 0.32 -12.49 6.32
C ASP A 130 1.81 -12.40 6.70
N ALA A 131 2.13 -12.48 7.99
CA ALA A 131 3.49 -12.44 8.51
C ALA A 131 4.41 -13.57 8.01
N LEU A 132 3.85 -14.66 7.46
CA LEU A 132 4.62 -15.79 6.92
C LEU A 132 4.71 -15.76 5.40
N ALA A 133 3.91 -14.93 4.71
CA ALA A 133 3.77 -14.96 3.26
C ALA A 133 5.07 -14.60 2.54
N GLY A 134 5.73 -13.49 2.93
CA GLY A 134 7.02 -13.10 2.37
C GLY A 134 8.13 -14.11 2.64
N LEU A 135 8.18 -14.67 3.85
CA LEU A 135 9.12 -15.73 4.20
C LEU A 135 8.92 -16.97 3.31
N ALA A 136 7.66 -17.38 3.09
CA ALA A 136 7.35 -18.55 2.26
C ALA A 136 7.73 -18.32 0.79
N ALA A 137 7.37 -17.15 0.24
CA ALA A 137 7.70 -16.76 -1.12
C ALA A 137 9.22 -16.71 -1.35
N SER A 138 9.95 -16.04 -0.46
CA SER A 138 11.41 -15.96 -0.52
C SER A 138 12.06 -17.31 -0.36
N ALA A 139 11.57 -18.16 0.56
CA ALA A 139 12.12 -19.50 0.74
C ALA A 139 11.91 -20.39 -0.49
N ALA A 140 10.78 -20.25 -1.20
CA ALA A 140 10.56 -20.92 -2.48
C ALA A 140 11.55 -20.46 -3.56
N LEU A 141 11.82 -19.15 -3.66
CA LEU A 141 12.87 -18.60 -4.53
C LEU A 141 14.26 -19.10 -4.13
N ALA A 142 14.57 -19.13 -2.83
CA ALA A 142 15.87 -19.52 -2.29
C ALA A 142 16.23 -20.98 -2.64
N VAL A 143 15.23 -21.88 -2.69
CA VAL A 143 15.42 -23.30 -3.10
C VAL A 143 15.23 -23.53 -4.59
N SER A 144 15.02 -22.48 -5.38
CA SER A 144 15.03 -22.53 -6.84
C SER A 144 16.42 -22.18 -7.38
N ASP A 145 16.61 -22.42 -8.67
CA ASP A 145 17.76 -21.93 -9.44
C ASP A 145 17.48 -20.57 -10.10
N ILE A 146 16.38 -19.87 -9.78
CA ILE A 146 16.06 -18.55 -10.34
C ILE A 146 17.05 -17.48 -9.82
N PRO A 147 17.59 -16.58 -10.66
CA PRO A 147 18.41 -15.45 -10.24
C PRO A 147 17.64 -14.51 -9.31
N PHE A 148 18.16 -14.32 -8.10
CA PHE A 148 17.52 -13.53 -7.04
C PHE A 148 18.56 -13.14 -5.97
N HIS A 149 18.63 -11.87 -5.62
CA HIS A 149 19.59 -11.27 -4.67
C HIS A 149 19.11 -11.32 -3.20
N GLY A 150 18.12 -12.15 -2.87
CA GLY A 150 17.69 -12.40 -1.50
C GLY A 150 18.58 -13.43 -0.76
N PRO A 151 18.08 -14.08 0.31
CA PRO A 151 16.68 -14.15 0.72
C PRO A 151 16.20 -12.93 1.52
N ILE A 152 14.87 -12.76 1.54
CA ILE A 152 14.17 -11.84 2.45
C ILE A 152 13.30 -12.62 3.44
N ALA A 153 12.90 -11.95 4.51
CA ALA A 153 11.72 -12.34 5.25
C ALA A 153 10.87 -11.11 5.57
N GLU A 154 9.62 -11.36 5.95
CA GLU A 154 8.74 -10.36 6.49
C GLU A 154 8.50 -10.68 7.97
N ALA A 155 8.44 -9.64 8.80
CA ALA A 155 8.03 -9.77 10.18
C ALA A 155 6.97 -8.71 10.49
N ARG A 156 5.88 -9.14 11.11
CA ARG A 156 4.91 -8.23 11.72
C ARG A 156 5.39 -7.90 13.11
N VAL A 157 5.48 -6.63 13.46
CA VAL A 157 5.82 -6.17 14.81
C VAL A 157 4.69 -5.31 15.31
N ALA A 158 4.24 -5.59 16.52
CA ALA A 158 3.30 -4.72 17.20
C ALA A 158 3.75 -4.45 18.63
N ARG A 159 3.35 -3.31 19.19
CA ARG A 159 3.57 -3.02 20.60
C ARG A 159 2.30 -3.29 21.39
N VAL A 160 2.38 -4.24 22.32
CA VAL A 160 1.25 -4.73 23.11
C VAL A 160 1.61 -4.55 24.57
N ASN A 161 0.78 -3.84 25.33
CA ASN A 161 1.05 -3.50 26.73
C ASN A 161 2.42 -2.82 26.95
N GLY A 162 2.88 -2.03 25.98
CA GLY A 162 4.17 -1.32 26.02
C GLY A 162 5.38 -2.12 25.55
N GLU A 163 5.23 -3.39 25.17
CA GLU A 163 6.33 -4.24 24.71
C GLU A 163 6.20 -4.60 23.23
N LEU A 164 7.30 -4.54 22.48
CA LEU A 164 7.33 -4.97 21.07
C LEU A 164 7.33 -6.50 20.96
N VAL A 165 6.42 -7.01 20.13
CA VAL A 165 6.18 -8.45 19.91
C VAL A 165 6.29 -8.75 18.43
N VAL A 166 7.02 -9.83 18.08
CA VAL A 166 7.14 -10.35 16.70
C VAL A 166 5.99 -11.28 16.39
N ASN A 167 5.41 -11.15 15.21
CA ASN A 167 4.31 -11.93 14.66
C ASN A 167 3.18 -12.14 15.69
N PRO A 168 2.59 -11.05 16.22
CA PRO A 168 1.53 -11.12 17.23
C PRO A 168 0.29 -11.85 16.72
N THR A 169 -0.51 -12.41 17.63
CA THR A 169 -1.81 -13.02 17.30
C THR A 169 -2.87 -11.94 17.01
N PHE A 170 -4.01 -12.31 16.41
CA PHE A 170 -5.12 -11.36 16.21
C PHE A 170 -5.60 -10.75 17.52
N SER A 171 -5.67 -11.57 18.59
CA SER A 171 -6.02 -11.10 19.93
C SER A 171 -5.03 -10.08 20.48
N GLN A 172 -3.73 -10.27 20.24
CA GLN A 172 -2.69 -9.30 20.64
C GLN A 172 -2.76 -8.00 19.82
N LEU A 173 -3.04 -8.09 18.52
CA LEU A 173 -3.17 -6.92 17.64
C LEU A 173 -4.32 -6.00 18.04
N ALA A 174 -5.41 -6.53 18.60
CA ALA A 174 -6.53 -5.70 19.07
C ALA A 174 -6.10 -4.68 20.15
N GLU A 175 -5.12 -5.04 20.97
CA GLU A 175 -4.58 -4.22 22.06
C GLU A 175 -3.38 -3.35 21.64
N ALA A 176 -2.91 -3.48 20.39
CA ALA A 176 -1.71 -2.81 19.94
C ALA A 176 -1.91 -1.31 19.70
N ASP A 177 -0.87 -0.51 19.92
CA ASP A 177 -0.84 0.92 19.58
C ASP A 177 0.05 1.24 18.36
N ILE A 178 0.97 0.35 17.99
CA ILE A 178 1.67 0.34 16.71
C ILE A 178 1.64 -1.08 16.14
N GLU A 179 1.37 -1.19 14.84
CA GLU A 179 1.42 -2.43 14.07
C GLU A 179 2.10 -2.15 12.73
N ILE A 180 3.25 -2.75 12.50
CA ILE A 180 4.00 -2.64 11.23
C ILE A 180 4.34 -4.02 10.68
N ILE A 181 4.35 -4.16 9.36
CA ILE A 181 5.05 -5.24 8.65
C ILE A 181 6.31 -4.64 8.06
N VAL A 182 7.43 -5.32 8.27
CA VAL A 182 8.73 -4.97 7.68
C VAL A 182 9.20 -6.14 6.83
N GLY A 183 9.53 -5.87 5.57
CA GLY A 183 10.25 -6.78 4.68
C GLY A 183 11.72 -6.36 4.58
N ALA A 184 12.63 -7.28 4.81
CA ALA A 184 14.08 -7.00 4.80
C ALA A 184 14.90 -8.21 4.32
N THR A 185 16.08 -7.93 3.76
CA THR A 185 17.15 -8.91 3.65
C THR A 185 17.83 -9.10 5.01
N TYR A 186 18.95 -9.82 5.05
CA TYR A 186 19.78 -9.90 6.25
C TYR A 186 20.38 -8.54 6.67
N ASP A 187 20.66 -7.67 5.71
CA ASP A 187 21.41 -6.42 5.91
C ASP A 187 20.55 -5.18 5.72
N ASN A 188 19.51 -5.23 4.88
CA ASN A 188 18.82 -4.06 4.37
C ASN A 188 17.30 -4.18 4.51
N ILE A 189 16.67 -3.08 4.95
CA ILE A 189 15.22 -2.94 4.93
C ILE A 189 14.79 -2.62 3.51
N LEU A 190 13.71 -3.26 3.05
CA LEU A 190 13.18 -3.10 1.70
C LEU A 190 11.81 -2.46 1.70
N MET A 191 10.96 -2.83 2.66
CA MET A 191 9.58 -2.39 2.69
C MET A 191 9.07 -2.27 4.12
N VAL A 192 8.29 -1.22 4.38
CA VAL A 192 7.52 -1.06 5.63
C VAL A 192 6.08 -0.72 5.28
N GLU A 193 5.12 -1.27 6.01
CA GLU A 193 3.72 -0.84 5.97
C GLU A 193 3.10 -0.99 7.35
N GLY A 194 2.33 0.00 7.81
CA GLY A 194 1.75 -0.06 9.15
C GLY A 194 0.63 0.92 9.47
N GLU A 195 -0.01 0.66 10.61
CA GLU A 195 -1.09 1.42 11.25
C GLU A 195 -0.69 1.71 12.70
N MET A 196 -0.98 2.91 13.20
CA MET A 196 -0.56 3.36 14.51
C MET A 196 -1.61 4.26 15.18
N LYS A 197 -1.63 4.27 16.51
CA LYS A 197 -2.45 5.15 17.37
C LYS A 197 -1.65 6.38 17.79
N GLU A 198 -1.31 7.24 16.82
CA GLU A 198 -0.58 8.51 17.05
C GLU A 198 0.78 8.32 17.74
N VAL A 199 1.62 7.40 17.25
CA VAL A 199 2.97 7.18 17.80
C VAL A 199 4.01 8.15 17.21
N SER A 200 5.11 8.37 17.92
CA SER A 200 6.19 9.23 17.46
C SER A 200 7.04 8.59 16.35
N GLU A 201 7.75 9.44 15.60
CA GLU A 201 8.73 9.02 14.59
C GLU A 201 9.83 8.10 15.18
N ALA A 202 10.25 8.36 16.42
CA ALA A 202 11.28 7.59 17.11
C ALA A 202 10.79 6.18 17.49
N GLU A 203 9.56 6.04 17.98
CA GLU A 203 8.96 4.74 18.30
C GLU A 203 8.75 3.89 17.05
N MET A 204 8.35 4.51 15.93
CA MET A 204 8.27 3.81 14.65
C MET A 204 9.64 3.28 14.21
N LEU A 205 10.70 4.08 14.34
CA LEU A 205 12.06 3.67 14.00
C LEU A 205 12.56 2.52 14.91
N GLU A 206 12.20 2.54 16.19
CA GLU A 206 12.50 1.45 17.12
C GLU A 206 11.81 0.14 16.70
N ALA A 207 10.53 0.20 16.34
CA ALA A 207 9.79 -0.97 15.85
C ALA A 207 10.40 -1.54 14.56
N ILE A 208 10.85 -0.69 13.64
CA ILE A 208 11.55 -1.11 12.41
C ILE A 208 12.86 -1.85 12.73
N LYS A 209 13.66 -1.31 13.66
CA LYS A 209 14.92 -1.95 14.10
C LYS A 209 14.66 -3.31 14.73
N PHE A 210 13.65 -3.39 15.61
CA PHE A 210 13.25 -4.63 16.25
C PHE A 210 12.79 -5.68 15.24
N ALA A 211 12.01 -5.30 14.24
CA ALA A 211 11.59 -6.18 13.15
C ALA A 211 12.79 -6.72 12.35
N HIS A 212 13.74 -5.86 11.99
CA HIS A 212 14.92 -6.25 11.23
C HIS A 212 15.79 -7.27 11.98
N GLU A 213 15.99 -7.09 13.29
CA GLU A 213 16.71 -8.09 14.11
C GLU A 213 15.98 -9.45 14.15
N ALA A 214 14.64 -9.45 14.18
CA ALA A 214 13.83 -10.67 14.14
C ALA A 214 13.87 -11.37 12.77
N ILE A 215 14.08 -10.64 11.68
CA ILE A 215 14.15 -11.15 10.31
C ILE A 215 15.48 -11.89 10.05
N LYS A 216 16.59 -11.43 10.64
CA LYS A 216 17.93 -12.00 10.40
C LYS A 216 18.03 -13.53 10.60
N PRO A 217 17.49 -14.13 11.68
CA PRO A 217 17.41 -15.59 11.82
C PRO A 217 16.60 -16.28 10.71
N MET A 218 15.54 -15.63 10.21
CA MET A 218 14.70 -16.18 9.13
C MET A 218 15.45 -16.22 7.79
N CYS A 219 16.25 -15.19 7.48
CA CYS A 219 17.15 -15.19 6.32
C CYS A 219 18.22 -16.28 6.44
N LYS A 220 18.84 -16.44 7.62
CA LYS A 220 19.85 -17.48 7.87
C LYS A 220 19.29 -18.89 7.64
N ALA A 221 18.06 -19.16 8.08
CA ALA A 221 17.41 -20.45 7.83
C ALA A 221 17.22 -20.71 6.32
N GLN A 222 16.82 -19.70 5.54
CA GLN A 222 16.69 -19.85 4.09
C GLN A 222 18.04 -20.13 3.41
N MET A 223 19.11 -19.41 3.80
CA MET A 223 20.46 -19.67 3.29
C MET A 223 20.93 -21.09 3.59
N ALA A 224 20.67 -21.58 4.81
CA ALA A 224 20.99 -22.96 5.20
C ALA A 224 20.19 -23.98 4.39
N LEU A 225 18.91 -23.68 4.11
CA LEU A 225 18.06 -24.52 3.27
C LEU A 225 18.54 -24.58 1.82
N THR A 226 18.93 -23.44 1.22
CA THR A 226 19.54 -23.36 -0.13
C THR A 226 20.80 -24.22 -0.24
N LYS A 227 21.65 -24.19 0.78
CA LYS A 227 22.85 -25.04 0.83
C LYS A 227 22.51 -26.52 0.93
N LYS A 228 21.52 -26.89 1.76
CA LYS A 228 21.05 -28.29 1.89
C LYS A 228 20.43 -28.84 0.59
N THR A 229 19.84 -27.99 -0.24
CA THR A 229 19.24 -28.38 -1.53
C THR A 229 20.23 -28.33 -2.69
N GLY A 230 21.42 -27.74 -2.50
CA GLY A 230 22.43 -27.58 -3.55
C GLY A 230 22.04 -26.53 -4.61
N LYS A 231 21.27 -25.51 -4.22
CA LYS A 231 20.71 -24.47 -5.11
C LYS A 231 21.40 -23.11 -4.93
N GLU A 232 22.65 -23.15 -4.48
CA GLU A 232 23.50 -21.95 -4.32
C GLU A 232 23.84 -21.34 -5.69
N GLU A 233 24.13 -22.19 -6.68
CA GLU A 233 24.32 -21.76 -8.07
C GLU A 233 22.96 -21.50 -8.72
N LYS A 234 22.76 -20.27 -9.22
CA LYS A 234 21.58 -19.88 -9.98
C LYS A 234 21.79 -20.13 -11.47
N ARG A 235 20.71 -20.36 -12.22
CA ARG A 235 20.75 -20.56 -13.66
C ARG A 235 21.26 -19.30 -14.35
N GLU A 236 22.07 -19.49 -15.37
CA GLU A 236 22.45 -18.40 -16.27
C GLU A 236 21.23 -17.93 -17.06
N TYR A 237 21.17 -16.63 -17.34
CA TYR A 237 20.19 -16.03 -18.22
C TYR A 237 20.88 -14.99 -19.10
N SER A 238 20.40 -14.84 -20.32
CA SER A 238 20.86 -13.80 -21.24
C SER A 238 19.63 -13.15 -21.85
N HIS A 239 19.09 -12.18 -21.12
CA HIS A 239 17.94 -11.39 -21.56
C HIS A 239 18.37 -10.04 -22.14
N LYS A 240 19.67 -9.73 -22.12
CA LYS A 240 20.20 -8.42 -22.47
C LYS A 240 20.88 -8.46 -23.84
N VAL A 241 20.31 -7.75 -24.81
CA VAL A 241 21.05 -7.25 -25.95
C VAL A 241 21.67 -5.93 -25.51
N THR A 242 23.00 -5.81 -25.54
CA THR A 242 23.71 -4.57 -25.22
C THR A 242 24.58 -4.12 -26.37
N ASP A 243 24.52 -2.82 -26.64
CA ASP A 243 25.49 -2.09 -27.45
C ASP A 243 26.15 -1.02 -26.57
N GLU A 244 27.40 -1.27 -26.15
CA GLU A 244 28.15 -0.36 -25.28
C GLU A 244 28.56 0.93 -26.00
N GLU A 245 28.86 0.85 -27.30
CA GLU A 245 29.27 2.03 -28.08
C GLU A 245 28.08 2.96 -28.29
N LEU A 246 26.90 2.40 -28.58
CA LEU A 246 25.66 3.17 -28.61
C LEU A 246 25.35 3.78 -27.24
N SER A 247 25.52 3.05 -26.14
CA SER A 247 25.30 3.57 -24.78
C SER A 247 26.20 4.77 -24.47
N LYS A 248 27.52 4.65 -24.69
CA LYS A 248 28.48 5.74 -24.51
C LYS A 248 28.15 6.94 -25.40
N ARG A 249 27.69 6.69 -26.62
CA ARG A 249 27.31 7.72 -27.58
C ARG A 249 26.06 8.49 -27.13
N VAL A 250 25.00 7.77 -26.74
CA VAL A 250 23.77 8.35 -26.18
C VAL A 250 24.14 9.26 -25.01
N TRP A 251 24.93 8.76 -24.06
CA TRP A 251 25.39 9.53 -22.91
C TRP A 251 26.09 10.84 -23.33
N LYS A 252 27.14 10.71 -24.14
CA LYS A 252 27.99 11.84 -24.54
C LYS A 252 27.21 12.95 -25.25
N GLU A 253 26.23 12.58 -26.08
CA GLU A 253 25.51 13.54 -26.92
C GLU A 253 24.25 14.12 -26.27
N THR A 254 23.67 13.43 -25.28
CA THR A 254 22.37 13.83 -24.70
C THR A 254 22.44 14.30 -23.24
N TYR A 255 23.46 13.91 -22.47
CA TYR A 255 23.56 14.22 -21.03
C TYR A 255 23.49 15.73 -20.73
N ASP A 256 24.30 16.54 -21.40
CA ASP A 256 24.31 18.00 -21.16
C ASP A 256 22.96 18.67 -21.45
N ALA A 257 22.21 18.16 -22.43
CA ALA A 257 20.88 18.65 -22.74
C ALA A 257 19.86 18.21 -21.68
N ALA A 258 19.89 16.93 -21.28
CA ALA A 258 19.04 16.38 -20.24
C ALA A 258 19.27 17.10 -18.89
N TYR A 259 20.54 17.35 -18.54
CA TYR A 259 20.92 18.09 -17.34
C TYR A 259 20.35 19.51 -17.35
N LYS A 260 20.44 20.22 -18.48
CA LYS A 260 19.83 21.56 -18.63
C LYS A 260 18.31 21.54 -18.48
N VAL A 261 17.64 20.51 -18.99
CA VAL A 261 16.19 20.35 -18.81
C VAL A 261 15.87 20.07 -17.33
N ALA A 262 16.62 19.18 -16.68
CA ALA A 262 16.45 18.89 -15.25
C ALA A 262 16.67 20.15 -14.37
N ALA A 263 17.69 20.94 -14.69
CA ALA A 263 18.01 22.20 -14.00
C ALA A 263 17.11 23.38 -14.40
N SER A 264 16.21 23.20 -15.37
CA SER A 264 15.34 24.30 -15.86
C SER A 264 14.26 24.71 -14.87
N ALA A 265 14.04 23.94 -13.81
CA ALA A 265 13.06 24.24 -12.74
C ALA A 265 11.63 24.47 -13.26
N ASN A 266 11.23 23.72 -14.30
CA ASN A 266 9.90 23.87 -14.89
C ASN A 266 8.86 23.07 -14.10
N ALA A 267 7.87 23.74 -13.50
CA ALA A 267 6.85 23.09 -12.67
C ALA A 267 5.80 22.26 -13.45
N ASP A 268 5.59 22.54 -14.74
CA ASP A 268 4.60 21.83 -15.57
C ASP A 268 5.12 20.44 -16.00
N LYS A 269 4.44 19.38 -15.55
CA LYS A 269 4.81 17.99 -15.86
C LYS A 269 4.84 17.71 -17.35
N HIS A 270 3.81 18.13 -18.10
CA HIS A 270 3.72 17.84 -19.52
C HIS A 270 4.80 18.59 -20.32
N ALA A 271 5.10 19.82 -19.94
CA ALA A 271 6.19 20.59 -20.55
C ALA A 271 7.57 19.97 -20.28
N ARG A 272 7.80 19.45 -19.06
CA ARG A 272 9.02 18.69 -18.74
C ARG A 272 9.12 17.41 -19.57
N SER A 273 8.08 16.58 -19.56
CA SER A 273 8.05 15.32 -20.31
C SER A 273 8.26 15.54 -21.82
N TYR A 274 7.67 16.59 -22.38
CA TYR A 274 7.91 16.98 -23.77
C TYR A 274 9.37 17.37 -24.02
N SER A 275 9.99 18.14 -23.12
CA SER A 275 11.38 18.59 -23.27
C SER A 275 12.38 17.44 -23.22
N PHE A 276 12.20 16.49 -22.30
CA PHE A 276 13.01 15.27 -22.27
C PHE A 276 12.74 14.37 -23.48
N GLY A 277 11.47 14.23 -23.89
CA GLY A 277 11.10 13.45 -25.08
C GLY A 277 11.74 13.99 -26.35
N LYS A 278 11.77 15.31 -26.51
CA LYS A 278 12.36 15.98 -27.67
C LYS A 278 13.86 15.71 -27.82
N ILE A 279 14.64 15.66 -26.73
CA ILE A 279 16.08 15.32 -26.81
C ILE A 279 16.26 13.92 -27.38
N LYS A 280 15.45 12.96 -26.94
CA LYS A 280 15.46 11.59 -27.47
C LYS A 280 15.07 11.55 -28.94
N GLU A 281 14.01 12.26 -29.32
CA GLU A 281 13.54 12.35 -30.70
C GLU A 281 14.59 12.96 -31.62
N ASP A 282 15.21 14.07 -31.22
CA ASP A 282 16.27 14.75 -31.97
C ASP A 282 17.50 13.83 -32.15
N PHE A 283 17.87 13.08 -31.10
CA PHE A 283 18.97 12.11 -31.18
C PHE A 283 18.63 10.91 -32.08
N LEU A 284 17.41 10.38 -32.01
CA LEU A 284 16.94 9.31 -32.89
C LEU A 284 16.95 9.77 -34.35
N ALA A 285 16.41 10.95 -34.64
CA ALA A 285 16.39 11.51 -36.00
C ALA A 285 17.81 11.65 -36.57
N LYS A 286 18.76 12.10 -35.75
CA LYS A 286 20.19 12.18 -36.13
C LYS A 286 20.77 10.79 -36.44
N LEU A 287 20.51 9.78 -35.60
CA LEU A 287 20.97 8.42 -35.87
C LEU A 287 20.38 7.85 -37.16
N THR A 288 19.10 8.09 -37.42
CA THR A 288 18.43 7.66 -38.66
C THR A 288 19.04 8.34 -39.88
N GLU A 289 19.35 9.64 -39.81
CA GLU A 289 20.01 10.37 -40.89
C GLU A 289 21.42 9.83 -41.18
N GLU A 290 22.20 9.53 -40.14
CA GLU A 290 23.55 8.97 -40.28
C GLU A 290 23.57 7.51 -40.79
N ALA A 291 22.54 6.72 -40.43
CA ALA A 291 22.42 5.33 -40.82
C ALA A 291 22.02 5.16 -42.30
N GLY A 292 21.37 6.17 -42.91
CA GLY A 292 20.91 6.14 -44.30
C GLY A 292 19.68 5.23 -44.53
N GLU A 293 19.25 5.09 -45.79
CA GLU A 293 18.01 4.34 -46.15
C GLU A 293 18.06 2.83 -45.83
N GLU A 294 19.25 2.25 -45.65
CA GLU A 294 19.46 0.82 -45.37
C GLU A 294 19.88 0.50 -43.93
N GLY A 295 20.08 1.52 -43.09
CA GLY A 295 20.57 1.35 -41.72
C GLY A 295 19.46 1.21 -40.68
N GLU A 296 19.50 0.14 -39.87
CA GLU A 296 18.55 -0.07 -38.77
C GLU A 296 19.03 0.64 -37.49
N VAL A 297 18.19 1.51 -36.93
CA VAL A 297 18.41 2.13 -35.61
C VAL A 297 17.63 1.34 -34.57
N ASN A 298 18.31 0.85 -33.53
CA ASN A 298 17.65 0.16 -32.43
C ASN A 298 17.02 1.18 -31.46
N GLU A 299 15.82 1.66 -31.80
CA GLU A 299 15.11 2.68 -31.02
C GLU A 299 14.85 2.25 -29.57
N LYS A 300 14.63 0.95 -29.34
CA LYS A 300 14.40 0.39 -28.00
C LYS A 300 15.64 0.52 -27.12
N LEU A 301 16.82 0.19 -27.64
CA LEU A 301 18.08 0.39 -26.92
C LEU A 301 18.39 1.86 -26.68
N VAL A 302 18.15 2.73 -27.67
CA VAL A 302 18.30 4.18 -27.49
C VAL A 302 17.38 4.69 -26.38
N GLY A 303 16.10 4.28 -26.37
CA GLY A 303 15.15 4.64 -25.34
C GLY A 303 15.60 4.21 -23.94
N LYS A 304 16.08 2.98 -23.80
CA LYS A 304 16.63 2.46 -22.54
C LYS A 304 17.84 3.28 -22.06
N TYR A 305 18.84 3.47 -22.91
CA TYR A 305 20.05 4.19 -22.52
C TYR A 305 19.79 5.67 -22.25
N TYR A 306 18.87 6.28 -22.99
CA TYR A 306 18.47 7.66 -22.73
C TYR A 306 17.73 7.78 -21.38
N HIS A 307 16.94 6.78 -21.00
CA HIS A 307 16.32 6.76 -19.68
C HIS A 307 17.35 6.73 -18.54
N ASP A 308 18.44 5.96 -18.70
CA ASP A 308 19.55 5.97 -17.73
C ASP A 308 20.24 7.34 -17.65
N VAL A 309 20.40 8.03 -18.78
CA VAL A 309 20.94 9.41 -18.85
C VAL A 309 20.02 10.39 -18.13
N GLU A 310 18.71 10.33 -18.41
CA GLU A 310 17.70 11.17 -17.74
C GLU A 310 17.75 10.96 -16.23
N LYS A 311 17.78 9.70 -15.78
CA LYS A 311 17.88 9.35 -14.36
C LYS A 311 19.11 9.97 -13.71
N GLU A 312 20.28 9.81 -14.30
CA GLU A 312 21.50 10.39 -13.72
C GLU A 312 21.47 11.92 -13.73
N ALA A 313 21.05 12.54 -14.83
CA ALA A 313 20.98 14.00 -14.95
C ALA A 313 20.11 14.63 -13.86
N VAL A 314 18.91 14.08 -13.63
CA VAL A 314 18.01 14.56 -12.56
C VAL A 314 18.63 14.36 -11.18
N ARG A 315 19.24 13.19 -10.92
CA ARG A 315 19.87 12.89 -9.63
C ARG A 315 21.02 13.85 -9.33
N ARG A 316 21.87 14.16 -10.34
CA ARG A 316 23.00 15.07 -10.18
C ARG A 316 22.57 16.52 -9.93
N VAL A 317 21.54 17.01 -10.63
CA VAL A 317 20.98 18.35 -10.34
C VAL A 317 20.51 18.44 -8.88
N VAL A 318 19.81 17.42 -8.39
CA VAL A 318 19.33 17.40 -6.99
C VAL A 318 20.50 17.30 -5.99
N LEU A 319 21.47 16.41 -6.23
CA LEU A 319 22.58 16.16 -5.29
C LEU A 319 23.63 17.26 -5.28
N ASP A 320 23.94 17.86 -6.44
CA ASP A 320 25.04 18.81 -6.59
C ASP A 320 24.58 20.28 -6.53
N GLU A 321 23.38 20.59 -7.02
CA GLU A 321 22.84 21.96 -7.05
C GLU A 321 21.75 22.20 -6.00
N ALA A 322 21.23 21.14 -5.35
CA ALA A 322 20.09 21.21 -4.43
C ALA A 322 18.83 21.85 -5.05
N VAL A 323 18.67 21.69 -6.37
CA VAL A 323 17.53 22.17 -7.15
C VAL A 323 16.67 20.98 -7.57
N ARG A 324 15.35 21.09 -7.42
CA ARG A 324 14.40 20.07 -7.90
C ARG A 324 13.88 20.42 -9.29
N LEU A 325 13.27 19.43 -9.95
CA LEU A 325 12.72 19.54 -11.30
C LEU A 325 11.73 20.70 -11.48
N ASP A 326 11.00 21.06 -10.42
CA ASP A 326 10.03 22.16 -10.40
C ASP A 326 10.55 23.43 -9.70
N GLY A 327 11.85 23.48 -9.39
CA GLY A 327 12.51 24.63 -8.77
C GLY A 327 12.41 24.71 -7.25
N ARG A 328 11.69 23.79 -6.61
CA ARG A 328 11.56 23.76 -5.16
C ARG A 328 12.86 23.37 -4.46
N LYS A 329 12.96 23.77 -3.20
CA LYS A 329 13.93 23.17 -2.26
C LYS A 329 13.53 21.73 -1.91
N THR A 330 14.47 21.00 -1.33
CA THR A 330 14.28 19.62 -0.89
C THR A 330 13.22 19.47 0.21
N ASP A 331 12.99 20.50 1.02
CA ASP A 331 12.02 20.54 2.13
C ASP A 331 10.73 21.29 1.81
N GLU A 332 10.60 21.83 0.60
CA GLU A 332 9.48 22.67 0.21
C GLU A 332 8.30 21.85 -0.35
N ILE A 333 7.09 22.20 0.12
CA ILE A 333 5.84 21.55 -0.27
C ILE A 333 5.17 22.37 -1.37
N ARG A 334 4.51 21.68 -2.32
CA ARG A 334 3.80 22.35 -3.42
C ARG A 334 2.64 23.19 -2.90
N PRO A 335 2.20 24.21 -3.65
CA PRO A 335 1.03 25.00 -3.29
C PRO A 335 -0.20 24.11 -3.03
N ILE A 336 -0.91 24.42 -1.94
CA ILE A 336 -2.11 23.69 -1.52
C ILE A 336 -3.33 24.60 -1.71
N TRP A 337 -4.37 24.03 -2.28
CA TRP A 337 -5.70 24.59 -2.26
C TRP A 337 -6.69 23.51 -1.82
N SER A 338 -7.60 23.87 -0.94
CA SER A 338 -8.68 22.99 -0.51
C SER A 338 -9.99 23.72 -0.35
N GLU A 339 -11.07 23.02 -0.68
CA GLU A 339 -12.44 23.49 -0.58
C GLU A 339 -13.33 22.36 -0.02
N VAL A 340 -14.30 22.71 0.82
CA VAL A 340 -15.31 21.80 1.35
C VAL A 340 -16.67 22.14 0.76
N ASP A 341 -17.65 21.23 0.87
CA ASP A 341 -18.99 21.40 0.30
C ASP A 341 -19.01 21.61 -1.23
N TYR A 342 -18.00 21.09 -1.93
CA TYR A 342 -17.89 21.21 -3.39
C TYR A 342 -18.98 20.44 -4.14
N LEU A 343 -19.51 19.36 -3.54
CA LEU A 343 -20.60 18.54 -4.09
C LEU A 343 -21.87 18.72 -3.24
N PRO A 344 -22.85 19.52 -3.70
CA PRO A 344 -24.00 19.92 -2.88
C PRO A 344 -24.87 18.76 -2.37
N SER A 345 -24.94 17.67 -3.13
CA SER A 345 -25.75 16.50 -2.78
C SER A 345 -25.03 15.47 -1.90
N ALA A 346 -23.71 15.60 -1.74
CA ALA A 346 -22.95 14.71 -0.86
C ALA A 346 -23.27 15.00 0.61
N HIS A 347 -23.20 13.99 1.49
CA HIS A 347 -23.35 14.23 2.92
C HIS A 347 -22.16 15.04 3.46
N GLY A 348 -20.96 14.75 2.94
CA GLY A 348 -19.80 15.64 3.00
C GLY A 348 -18.95 15.51 1.76
N SER A 349 -18.22 16.56 1.41
CA SER A 349 -17.33 16.56 0.26
C SER A 349 -16.17 17.53 0.45
N ALA A 350 -15.05 17.20 -0.18
CA ALA A 350 -13.92 18.11 -0.25
C ALA A 350 -13.15 17.92 -1.55
N VAL A 351 -12.57 19.00 -2.04
CA VAL A 351 -11.48 18.96 -3.02
C VAL A 351 -10.20 19.34 -2.31
N PHE A 352 -9.15 18.55 -2.52
CA PHE A 352 -7.81 18.86 -2.06
C PHE A 352 -6.86 18.78 -3.25
N THR A 353 -6.16 19.88 -3.51
CA THR A 353 -5.13 20.00 -4.55
C THR A 353 -3.82 20.36 -3.91
N ARG A 354 -2.76 19.63 -4.26
CA ARG A 354 -1.37 19.93 -3.89
C ARG A 354 -0.49 19.84 -5.12
N GLY A 355 -0.11 20.99 -5.66
CA GLY A 355 0.47 21.09 -7.01
C GLY A 355 -0.46 20.44 -8.06
N GLU A 356 0.09 19.58 -8.91
CA GLU A 356 -0.65 18.82 -9.95
C GLU A 356 -1.18 17.47 -9.43
N THR A 357 -1.55 17.40 -8.15
CA THR A 357 -2.21 16.22 -7.55
C THR A 357 -3.51 16.66 -6.89
N GLN A 358 -4.63 16.16 -7.39
CA GLN A 358 -5.97 16.56 -6.96
C GLN A 358 -6.85 15.35 -6.66
N SER A 359 -7.51 15.40 -5.50
CA SER A 359 -8.55 14.45 -5.10
C SER A 359 -9.86 15.21 -4.90
N ILE A 360 -10.93 14.72 -5.52
CA ILE A 360 -12.30 15.03 -5.11
C ILE A 360 -12.81 13.86 -4.27
N THR A 361 -13.22 14.15 -3.04
CA THR A 361 -13.63 13.12 -2.08
C THR A 361 -15.05 13.37 -1.61
N THR A 362 -15.82 12.28 -1.54
CA THR A 362 -17.20 12.26 -1.08
C THR A 362 -17.33 11.37 0.15
N VAL A 363 -18.08 11.85 1.15
CA VAL A 363 -18.57 11.08 2.29
C VAL A 363 -20.04 10.77 2.09
N THR A 364 -20.40 9.52 2.30
CA THR A 364 -21.78 9.03 2.34
C THR A 364 -22.00 8.28 3.65
N LEU A 365 -23.12 8.56 4.30
CA LEU A 365 -23.57 7.93 5.54
C LEU A 365 -24.72 6.99 5.20
N GLY A 366 -24.69 5.80 5.76
CA GLY A 366 -25.69 4.76 5.59
C GLY A 366 -26.07 4.13 6.91
N THR A 367 -27.01 3.19 6.84
CA THR A 367 -27.49 2.41 7.97
C THR A 367 -26.59 1.21 8.26
N LYS A 368 -26.90 0.45 9.32
CA LYS A 368 -26.27 -0.85 9.60
C LYS A 368 -26.40 -1.84 8.43
N MET A 369 -27.46 -1.74 7.61
CA MET A 369 -27.66 -2.61 6.44
C MET A 369 -26.66 -2.33 5.31
N ASP A 370 -26.06 -1.14 5.29
CA ASP A 370 -25.06 -0.73 4.29
C ASP A 370 -23.64 -1.19 4.66
N SER A 371 -23.45 -1.79 5.85
CA SER A 371 -22.16 -2.31 6.28
C SER A 371 -21.68 -3.46 5.39
N LYS A 372 -20.36 -3.51 5.14
CA LYS A 372 -19.76 -4.56 4.32
C LYS A 372 -19.59 -5.82 5.16
N LEU A 373 -20.29 -6.88 4.79
CA LEU A 373 -20.03 -8.20 5.35
C LEU A 373 -18.62 -8.66 4.99
N ILE A 374 -17.79 -8.86 6.01
CA ILE A 374 -16.50 -9.54 5.92
C ILE A 374 -16.76 -11.03 6.11
N ASP A 375 -16.49 -11.81 5.07
CA ASP A 375 -16.54 -13.28 5.10
C ASP A 375 -15.21 -13.84 4.60
N ASP A 376 -14.11 -13.51 5.26
CA ASP A 376 -12.79 -14.08 4.95
C ASP A 376 -12.60 -15.42 5.67
N VAL A 377 -11.49 -16.12 5.38
CA VAL A 377 -11.22 -17.46 5.94
C VAL A 377 -11.07 -17.40 7.46
N LEU A 378 -10.28 -16.44 7.93
CA LEU A 378 -9.94 -16.23 9.33
C LEU A 378 -10.76 -15.12 10.00
N LYS A 379 -11.23 -14.14 9.24
CA LYS A 379 -11.98 -12.98 9.76
C LYS A 379 -13.43 -12.99 9.28
N LYS A 380 -14.36 -12.89 10.21
CA LYS A 380 -15.77 -12.62 9.92
C LYS A 380 -16.24 -11.41 10.70
N GLY A 381 -17.11 -10.62 10.12
CA GLY A 381 -17.67 -9.45 10.78
C GLY A 381 -18.35 -8.52 9.80
N ASN A 382 -18.63 -7.31 10.25
CA ASN A 382 -19.12 -6.24 9.40
C ASN A 382 -18.14 -5.07 9.49
N ASP A 383 -17.78 -4.51 8.33
CA ASP A 383 -17.03 -3.28 8.26
C ASP A 383 -18.00 -2.11 8.08
N LYS A 384 -17.97 -1.18 9.04
CA LYS A 384 -18.76 0.05 9.00
C LYS A 384 -18.01 1.21 8.37
N PHE A 385 -16.70 1.08 8.15
CA PHE A 385 -15.91 2.14 7.54
C PHE A 385 -15.29 1.67 6.21
N LEU A 386 -15.78 2.23 5.12
CA LEU A 386 -15.37 1.88 3.76
C LEU A 386 -14.62 3.06 3.15
N LEU A 387 -13.44 2.81 2.58
CA LEU A 387 -12.74 3.80 1.78
C LEU A 387 -12.42 3.21 0.41
N HIS A 388 -12.96 3.83 -0.63
CA HIS A 388 -12.69 3.47 -2.01
C HIS A 388 -11.85 4.55 -2.67
N TYR A 389 -10.81 4.11 -3.35
CA TYR A 389 -9.88 4.96 -4.08
C TYR A 389 -9.98 4.61 -5.56
N ASN A 390 -10.23 5.61 -6.40
CA ASN A 390 -10.36 5.44 -7.85
C ASN A 390 -9.28 6.26 -8.55
N PHE A 391 -8.60 5.64 -9.51
CA PHE A 391 -7.49 6.24 -10.26
C PHE A 391 -7.76 6.20 -11.77
N PRO A 392 -8.67 7.06 -12.26
CA PRO A 392 -9.07 7.07 -13.65
C PRO A 392 -7.90 7.48 -14.56
N ALA A 393 -7.90 6.97 -15.79
CA ALA A 393 -6.80 7.18 -16.74
C ALA A 393 -6.49 8.65 -17.05
N PHE A 394 -7.53 9.49 -17.09
CA PHE A 394 -7.36 10.92 -17.37
C PHE A 394 -6.54 11.65 -16.31
N SER A 395 -6.46 11.13 -15.07
CA SER A 395 -5.70 11.76 -13.98
C SER A 395 -4.19 11.81 -14.23
N THR A 396 -3.68 10.96 -15.12
CA THR A 396 -2.30 10.96 -15.59
C THR A 396 -2.17 11.39 -17.06
N GLY A 397 -3.27 11.75 -17.72
CA GLY A 397 -3.32 12.05 -19.15
C GLY A 397 -3.29 10.81 -20.06
N ASP A 398 -3.54 9.61 -19.51
CA ASP A 398 -3.48 8.35 -20.27
C ASP A 398 -4.78 8.06 -21.03
N SER A 399 -4.67 7.53 -22.24
CA SER A 399 -5.81 7.05 -23.03
C SER A 399 -5.99 5.54 -22.87
N ARG A 400 -6.52 5.11 -21.72
CA ARG A 400 -6.86 3.69 -21.45
C ARG A 400 -8.29 3.55 -20.91
N PRO A 401 -9.03 2.51 -21.29
CA PRO A 401 -10.38 2.30 -20.78
C PRO A 401 -10.35 1.94 -19.30
N ASN A 402 -11.29 2.49 -18.53
CA ASN A 402 -11.50 2.10 -17.14
C ASN A 402 -11.98 0.64 -17.10
N ARG A 403 -11.17 -0.22 -16.46
CA ARG A 403 -11.54 -1.60 -16.11
C ARG A 403 -11.97 -1.63 -14.64
N GLY A 404 -12.19 -2.82 -14.09
CA GLY A 404 -12.41 -2.96 -12.64
C GLY A 404 -11.22 -2.44 -11.83
N THR A 405 -11.43 -2.25 -10.52
CA THR A 405 -10.44 -1.73 -9.57
C THR A 405 -9.14 -2.55 -9.62
N SER A 406 -8.03 -1.84 -9.82
CA SER A 406 -6.70 -2.43 -9.85
C SER A 406 -6.18 -2.75 -8.45
N ARG A 407 -5.16 -3.62 -8.37
CA ARG A 407 -4.45 -3.89 -7.11
C ARG A 407 -3.87 -2.60 -6.50
N ARG A 408 -3.44 -1.65 -7.33
CA ARG A 408 -2.86 -0.36 -6.88
C ARG A 408 -3.90 0.50 -6.18
N GLU A 409 -5.09 0.58 -6.74
CA GLU A 409 -6.20 1.32 -6.15
C GLU A 409 -6.61 0.73 -4.80
N VAL A 410 -6.69 -0.60 -4.68
CA VAL A 410 -6.94 -1.27 -3.39
C VAL A 410 -5.85 -0.93 -2.36
N GLY A 411 -4.57 -1.00 -2.76
CA GLY A 411 -3.44 -0.66 -1.89
C GLY A 411 -3.43 0.78 -1.40
N HIS A 412 -3.64 1.75 -2.31
CA HIS A 412 -3.70 3.17 -1.96
C HIS A 412 -4.91 3.48 -1.07
N GLY A 413 -6.07 2.89 -1.39
CA GLY A 413 -7.28 3.02 -0.57
C GLY A 413 -7.06 2.46 0.84
N ASN A 414 -6.43 1.30 0.97
CA ASN A 414 -6.13 0.71 2.28
C ASN A 414 -5.17 1.57 3.12
N LEU A 415 -4.15 2.18 2.51
CA LEU A 415 -3.26 3.12 3.22
C LEU A 415 -4.05 4.32 3.77
N ALA A 416 -4.92 4.92 2.96
CA ALA A 416 -5.76 6.02 3.41
C ALA A 416 -6.80 5.59 4.45
N HIS A 417 -7.33 4.36 4.34
CA HIS A 417 -8.26 3.79 5.31
C HIS A 417 -7.61 3.67 6.68
N ARG A 418 -6.42 3.05 6.76
CA ARG A 418 -5.64 2.94 8.00
C ARG A 418 -5.34 4.30 8.62
N ALA A 419 -5.00 5.29 7.78
CA ALA A 419 -4.67 6.63 8.24
C ALA A 419 -5.84 7.34 8.97
N LEU A 420 -7.09 7.08 8.55
CA LEU A 420 -8.28 7.79 9.04
C LEU A 420 -9.08 6.99 10.08
N LYS A 421 -9.08 5.65 10.00
CA LYS A 421 -9.91 4.76 10.83
C LYS A 421 -9.78 5.03 12.33
N GLY A 422 -8.55 5.22 12.82
CA GLY A 422 -8.30 5.48 14.25
C GLY A 422 -8.87 6.81 14.77
N MET A 423 -9.14 7.76 13.86
CA MET A 423 -9.66 9.09 14.17
C MET A 423 -11.18 9.19 14.10
N LEU A 424 -11.88 8.15 13.66
CA LEU A 424 -13.33 8.13 13.69
C LEU A 424 -13.86 8.12 15.15
N PRO A 425 -15.06 8.67 15.40
CA PRO A 425 -15.73 8.58 16.69
C PRO A 425 -15.99 7.12 17.10
N SER A 426 -16.39 6.91 18.35
CA SER A 426 -16.86 5.60 18.79
C SER A 426 -18.14 5.19 18.04
N GLU A 427 -18.49 3.90 18.06
CA GLU A 427 -19.74 3.44 17.45
C GLU A 427 -20.99 3.99 18.13
N ASP A 428 -20.87 4.41 19.40
CA ASP A 428 -21.95 5.02 20.16
C ASP A 428 -22.17 6.48 19.71
N ASP A 429 -21.09 7.18 19.39
CA ASP A 429 -21.13 8.57 18.90
C ASP A 429 -21.42 8.68 17.40
N MET A 430 -21.17 7.61 16.64
CA MET A 430 -21.40 7.55 15.19
C MET A 430 -22.16 6.27 14.82
N PRO A 431 -23.51 6.27 14.89
CA PRO A 431 -24.33 5.10 14.60
C PRO A 431 -24.45 4.78 13.09
N TYR A 432 -23.61 5.39 12.25
CA TYR A 432 -23.68 5.28 10.80
C TYR A 432 -22.65 4.30 10.24
N THR A 433 -23.01 3.64 9.15
CA THR A 433 -22.01 3.11 8.21
C THR A 433 -21.46 4.28 7.40
N LEU A 434 -20.15 4.39 7.30
CA LEU A 434 -19.44 5.47 6.64
C LEU A 434 -18.75 4.96 5.38
N ARG A 435 -18.97 5.63 4.25
CA ARG A 435 -18.27 5.38 3.00
C ARG A 435 -17.59 6.66 2.50
N ILE A 436 -16.28 6.57 2.33
CA ILE A 436 -15.46 7.56 1.63
C ILE A 436 -15.19 7.05 0.22
N VAL A 437 -15.33 7.93 -0.77
CA VAL A 437 -14.87 7.71 -2.15
C VAL A 437 -13.95 8.86 -2.52
N SER A 438 -12.72 8.54 -2.88
CA SER A 438 -11.77 9.50 -3.44
C SER A 438 -11.55 9.21 -4.91
N ASP A 439 -11.98 10.13 -5.76
CA ASP A 439 -11.69 10.13 -7.19
C ASP A 439 -10.51 11.07 -7.46
N ILE A 440 -9.43 10.51 -8.02
CA ILE A 440 -8.26 11.31 -8.35
C ILE A 440 -8.48 12.00 -9.70
N LEU A 441 -8.39 13.33 -9.70
CA LEU A 441 -8.62 14.15 -10.88
C LEU A 441 -7.32 14.51 -11.60
N GLU A 442 -6.23 14.69 -10.84
CA GLU A 442 -4.89 14.95 -11.34
C GLU A 442 -3.88 14.19 -10.48
N SER A 443 -2.78 13.71 -11.06
CA SER A 443 -1.75 12.98 -10.32
C SER A 443 -0.34 13.23 -10.87
N ASN A 444 0.41 14.03 -10.13
CA ASN A 444 1.86 14.15 -10.22
C ASN A 444 2.51 13.82 -8.86
N GLY A 445 2.23 12.64 -8.34
CA GLY A 445 2.81 12.12 -7.11
C GLY A 445 1.87 12.21 -5.89
N SER A 446 1.92 11.17 -5.04
CA SER A 446 1.26 11.15 -3.73
C SER A 446 -0.28 11.31 -3.70
N SER A 447 -0.99 10.83 -4.72
CA SER A 447 -2.46 10.89 -4.76
C SER A 447 -3.14 10.15 -3.60
N SER A 448 -2.51 9.12 -3.03
CA SER A 448 -2.97 8.48 -1.78
C SER A 448 -2.95 9.42 -0.57
N MET A 449 -1.98 10.34 -0.48
CA MET A 449 -1.93 11.32 0.61
C MET A 449 -2.93 12.45 0.38
N ALA A 450 -3.15 12.84 -0.89
CA ALA A 450 -4.24 13.75 -1.22
C ALA A 450 -5.60 13.19 -0.80
N THR A 451 -5.83 11.87 -0.96
CA THR A 451 -7.02 11.19 -0.44
C THR A 451 -7.16 11.29 1.08
N VAL A 452 -6.07 11.18 1.84
CA VAL A 452 -6.11 11.33 3.30
C VAL A 452 -6.53 12.75 3.68
N CYS A 453 -5.92 13.76 3.05
CA CYS A 453 -6.25 15.16 3.31
C CYS A 453 -7.70 15.50 2.91
N ALA A 454 -8.12 15.12 1.70
CA ALA A 454 -9.49 15.31 1.22
C ALA A 454 -10.51 14.53 2.05
N GLY A 455 -10.19 13.29 2.44
CA GLY A 455 -11.02 12.45 3.31
C GLY A 455 -11.23 13.09 4.67
N THR A 456 -10.19 13.62 5.30
CA THR A 456 -10.29 14.37 6.55
C THR A 456 -11.24 15.56 6.43
N LEU A 457 -11.05 16.40 5.41
CA LEU A 457 -11.90 17.57 5.18
C LEU A 457 -13.36 17.18 4.86
N ALA A 458 -13.57 16.14 4.06
CA ALA A 458 -14.90 15.66 3.71
C ALA A 458 -15.64 15.06 4.93
N LEU A 459 -14.93 14.41 5.86
CA LEU A 459 -15.50 13.94 7.13
C LEU A 459 -15.94 15.11 8.02
N MET A 460 -15.08 16.13 8.11
CA MET A 460 -15.39 17.35 8.86
C MET A 460 -16.58 18.09 8.26
N ASP A 461 -16.63 18.23 6.93
CA ASP A 461 -17.74 18.81 6.18
C ASP A 461 -19.04 18.02 6.38
N ALA A 462 -18.94 16.68 6.45
CA ALA A 462 -20.10 15.84 6.74
C ALA A 462 -20.68 16.04 8.14
N GLY A 463 -19.98 16.73 9.06
CA GLY A 463 -20.38 16.86 10.45
C GLY A 463 -19.97 15.66 11.31
N ILE A 464 -19.08 14.79 10.81
CA ILE A 464 -18.53 13.68 11.60
C ILE A 464 -17.49 14.25 12.57
N GLN A 465 -17.73 14.05 13.87
CA GLN A 465 -16.90 14.57 14.96
C GLN A 465 -15.61 13.76 15.12
N ILE A 466 -14.76 13.72 14.08
CA ILE A 466 -13.47 13.03 14.13
C ILE A 466 -12.63 13.55 15.31
N LYS A 467 -11.85 12.66 15.93
CA LYS A 467 -11.03 12.98 17.10
C LYS A 467 -10.07 14.11 16.80
N LYS A 468 -9.33 13.99 15.69
CA LYS A 468 -8.36 14.98 15.20
C LYS A 468 -8.21 14.90 13.67
N PRO A 469 -7.94 16.02 13.00
CA PRO A 469 -7.63 16.02 11.57
C PRO A 469 -6.31 15.28 11.26
N VAL A 470 -6.28 14.55 10.14
CA VAL A 470 -5.11 13.81 9.65
C VAL A 470 -4.65 14.40 8.32
N SER A 471 -3.35 14.62 8.17
CA SER A 471 -2.70 14.93 6.90
C SER A 471 -1.69 13.84 6.53
N GLY A 472 -1.23 13.87 5.28
CA GLY A 472 -0.23 12.92 4.77
C GLY A 472 0.74 13.56 3.79
N ILE A 473 1.97 13.04 3.77
CA ILE A 473 3.03 13.48 2.86
C ILE A 473 3.73 12.27 2.23
N ALA A 474 4.14 12.40 0.97
CA ALA A 474 5.10 11.47 0.36
C ALA A 474 6.47 12.11 0.31
N MET A 475 7.46 11.30 0.56
CA MET A 475 8.84 11.66 0.74
C MET A 475 9.69 10.78 -0.15
N GLY A 476 10.79 11.32 -0.64
CA GLY A 476 11.77 10.59 -1.44
C GLY A 476 13.16 10.71 -0.86
N LEU A 477 14.04 9.84 -1.32
CA LEU A 477 15.47 9.92 -1.06
C LEU A 477 16.23 9.67 -2.34
N ILE A 478 17.27 10.47 -2.57
CA ILE A 478 18.31 10.19 -3.56
C ILE A 478 19.62 10.08 -2.81
N THR A 479 20.37 9.01 -3.07
CA THR A 479 21.69 8.73 -2.51
C THR A 479 22.72 8.70 -3.64
N ASP A 480 23.94 9.15 -3.39
CA ASP A 480 25.05 8.91 -4.30
C ASP A 480 25.67 7.54 -3.97
N LYS A 481 25.89 6.71 -5.00
CA LYS A 481 26.48 5.39 -4.78
C LYS A 481 27.98 5.47 -4.47
N ASP A 482 28.62 6.55 -4.93
CA ASP A 482 30.06 6.74 -4.85
C ASP A 482 30.48 7.68 -3.70
N SER A 483 29.53 8.20 -2.91
CA SER A 483 29.82 9.11 -1.80
C SER A 483 28.74 9.08 -0.71
N ASP A 484 29.00 9.69 0.46
CA ASP A 484 28.03 9.82 1.55
C ASP A 484 26.96 10.91 1.29
N LYS A 485 26.87 11.44 0.07
CA LYS A 485 25.88 12.48 -0.28
C LYS A 485 24.48 11.86 -0.41
N PHE A 486 23.50 12.54 0.15
CA PHE A 486 22.09 12.22 -0.05
C PHE A 486 21.21 13.47 0.00
N ALA A 487 20.00 13.36 -0.55
CA ALA A 487 18.98 14.38 -0.50
C ALA A 487 17.62 13.75 -0.14
N VAL A 488 17.01 14.22 0.95
CA VAL A 488 15.63 13.87 1.33
C VAL A 488 14.68 14.88 0.70
N LEU A 489 13.73 14.39 -0.09
CA LEU A 489 12.77 15.20 -0.84
C LEU A 489 11.39 15.15 -0.18
N SER A 490 10.83 16.32 0.13
CA SER A 490 9.47 16.50 0.64
C SER A 490 8.48 16.68 -0.49
N ASP A 491 7.33 16.02 -0.37
CA ASP A 491 6.25 16.10 -1.35
C ASP A 491 6.75 15.83 -2.79
N ILE A 492 7.18 14.59 -2.99
CA ILE A 492 7.78 14.14 -4.25
C ILE A 492 6.82 14.19 -5.43
N LEU A 493 7.38 14.52 -6.60
CA LEU A 493 6.74 14.41 -7.90
C LEU A 493 6.70 12.95 -8.36
N GLY A 494 5.87 12.65 -9.37
CA GLY A 494 5.88 11.33 -10.00
C GLY A 494 7.23 10.97 -10.63
N ASP A 495 7.90 11.97 -11.22
CA ASP A 495 9.23 11.83 -11.81
C ASP A 495 10.28 11.48 -10.73
N GLU A 496 10.21 12.15 -9.57
CA GLU A 496 11.15 11.93 -8.47
C GLU A 496 10.94 10.58 -7.76
N ASP A 497 9.72 10.06 -7.70
CA ASP A 497 9.43 8.70 -7.21
C ASP A 497 10.10 7.64 -8.11
N HIS A 498 9.98 7.81 -9.44
CA HIS A 498 10.55 6.87 -10.40
C HIS A 498 12.09 6.82 -10.35
N LEU A 499 12.71 7.97 -10.06
CA LEU A 499 14.17 8.14 -10.10
C LEU A 499 14.85 8.01 -8.73
N GLY A 500 14.06 8.09 -7.65
CA GLY A 500 14.50 8.02 -6.27
C GLY A 500 14.85 6.60 -5.80
N ASP A 501 15.66 6.55 -4.74
CA ASP A 501 16.17 5.33 -4.11
C ASP A 501 15.28 4.81 -2.99
N MET A 502 14.45 5.69 -2.43
CA MET A 502 13.40 5.33 -1.48
C MET A 502 12.22 6.26 -1.72
N ASP A 503 11.01 5.70 -1.63
CA ASP A 503 9.78 6.45 -1.57
C ASP A 503 8.95 6.00 -0.37
N PHE A 504 8.56 6.94 0.48
CA PHE A 504 7.76 6.63 1.65
C PHE A 504 6.68 7.66 1.92
N LYS A 505 5.61 7.19 2.53
CA LYS A 505 4.38 7.92 2.80
C LYS A 505 4.14 7.84 4.30
N VAL A 506 3.86 8.99 4.91
CA VAL A 506 3.57 9.08 6.33
C VAL A 506 2.33 9.93 6.51
N THR A 507 1.38 9.41 7.28
CA THR A 507 0.17 10.12 7.68
C THR A 507 0.14 10.29 9.18
N GLY A 508 -0.63 11.26 9.66
CA GLY A 508 -0.69 11.50 11.08
C GLY A 508 -1.41 12.79 11.44
N THR A 509 -1.60 12.94 12.74
CA THR A 509 -2.11 14.15 13.37
C THR A 509 -0.91 15.01 13.82
N ARG A 510 -1.19 16.03 14.64
CA ARG A 510 -0.13 16.75 15.36
C ARG A 510 0.57 15.91 16.42
N ASP A 511 -0.11 14.90 16.94
CA ASP A 511 0.35 14.15 18.11
C ASP A 511 1.19 12.95 17.72
N GLY A 512 1.01 12.43 16.51
CA GLY A 512 1.86 11.37 15.98
C GLY A 512 1.38 10.79 14.65
N ILE A 513 2.02 9.69 14.27
CA ILE A 513 1.79 8.96 13.03
C ILE A 513 0.55 8.07 13.18
N THR A 514 -0.27 8.01 12.13
CA THR A 514 -1.43 7.11 12.06
C THR A 514 -1.24 5.95 11.08
N ALA A 515 -0.48 6.16 10.01
CA ALA A 515 -0.13 5.11 9.07
C ALA A 515 1.16 5.44 8.33
N THR A 516 1.81 4.40 7.82
CA THR A 516 3.01 4.55 7.00
C THR A 516 3.09 3.49 5.91
N GLN A 517 3.78 3.82 4.83
CA GLN A 517 4.19 2.90 3.79
C GLN A 517 5.54 3.35 3.24
N MET A 518 6.52 2.45 3.14
CA MET A 518 7.88 2.74 2.70
C MET A 518 8.37 1.67 1.75
N ASP A 519 9.00 2.09 0.66
CA ASP A 519 9.62 1.26 -0.37
C ASP A 519 11.07 1.74 -0.55
N ILE A 520 12.02 0.84 -0.35
CA ILE A 520 13.46 1.09 -0.52
C ILE A 520 13.94 0.29 -1.72
N LYS A 521 14.49 1.00 -2.71
CA LYS A 521 14.91 0.48 -4.02
C LYS A 521 16.42 0.30 -4.13
N VAL A 522 17.19 0.65 -3.09
CA VAL A 522 18.66 0.54 -3.06
C VAL A 522 19.15 -0.40 -1.97
N GLU A 523 20.38 -0.87 -2.15
CA GLU A 523 21.09 -1.68 -1.17
C GLU A 523 21.48 -0.85 0.05
N GLY A 524 20.56 -0.75 1.01
CA GLY A 524 20.85 -0.28 2.35
C GLY A 524 20.64 1.20 2.56
N LEU A 525 20.08 1.47 3.74
CA LEU A 525 19.75 2.81 4.20
C LEU A 525 20.07 2.86 5.68
N SER A 526 20.92 3.81 6.10
CA SER A 526 21.27 3.92 7.51
C SER A 526 20.04 4.37 8.31
N TYR A 527 19.93 3.88 9.55
CA TYR A 527 18.86 4.32 10.45
C TYR A 527 18.91 5.83 10.75
N GLU A 528 20.08 6.45 10.59
CA GLU A 528 20.24 7.89 10.75
C GLU A 528 19.56 8.66 9.62
N ILE A 529 19.80 8.26 8.36
CA ILE A 529 19.12 8.87 7.19
C ILE A 529 17.61 8.67 7.33
N LEU A 530 17.17 7.47 7.74
CA LEU A 530 15.76 7.19 7.97
C LEU A 530 15.15 8.11 9.04
N SER A 531 15.88 8.35 10.13
CA SER A 531 15.46 9.27 11.19
C SER A 531 15.32 10.71 10.68
N GLN A 532 16.29 11.19 9.88
CA GLN A 532 16.22 12.53 9.29
C GLN A 532 15.04 12.65 8.33
N ALA A 533 14.79 11.62 7.53
CA ALA A 533 13.68 11.59 6.61
C ALA A 533 12.33 11.65 7.32
N LEU A 534 12.16 10.89 8.42
CA LEU A 534 10.94 10.92 9.24
C LEU A 534 10.69 12.30 9.89
N GLU A 535 11.73 12.97 10.37
CA GLU A 535 11.60 14.31 10.97
C GLU A 535 11.23 15.37 9.93
N GLN A 536 11.82 15.30 8.74
CA GLN A 536 11.43 16.17 7.62
C GLN A 536 9.98 15.87 7.18
N ALA A 537 9.57 14.60 7.17
CA ALA A 537 8.19 14.20 6.89
C ALA A 537 7.20 14.77 7.92
N LYS A 538 7.57 14.78 9.21
CA LYS A 538 6.77 15.39 10.27
C LYS A 538 6.57 16.87 10.03
N THR A 539 7.65 17.60 9.76
CA THR A 539 7.60 19.05 9.46
C THR A 539 6.64 19.29 8.29
N GLY A 540 6.76 18.51 7.23
CA GLY A 540 5.90 18.64 6.07
C GLY A 540 4.43 18.28 6.31
N ARG A 541 4.18 17.22 7.10
CA ARG A 541 2.84 16.80 7.52
C ARG A 541 2.12 17.91 8.30
N LEU A 542 2.83 18.53 9.25
CA LEU A 542 2.30 19.63 10.05
C LEU A 542 1.98 20.86 9.19
N HIS A 543 2.86 21.19 8.24
CA HIS A 543 2.59 22.27 7.29
C HIS A 543 1.32 22.04 6.47
N ILE A 544 1.14 20.83 5.91
CA ILE A 544 -0.08 20.47 5.17
C ILE A 544 -1.32 20.57 6.06
N LEU A 545 -1.21 20.16 7.32
CA LEU A 545 -2.30 20.25 8.28
C LEU A 545 -2.68 21.71 8.59
N ASP A 546 -1.68 22.60 8.70
CA ASP A 546 -1.89 24.03 8.87
C ASP A 546 -2.58 24.66 7.66
N GLU A 547 -2.22 24.25 6.43
CA GLU A 547 -2.90 24.69 5.21
C GLU A 547 -4.37 24.22 5.15
N MET A 548 -4.64 22.95 5.47
CA MET A 548 -6.01 22.42 5.54
C MET A 548 -6.87 23.16 6.57
N ALA A 549 -6.28 23.52 7.72
CA ALA A 549 -6.97 24.25 8.79
C ALA A 549 -7.44 25.66 8.37
N LYS A 550 -6.86 26.24 7.31
CA LYS A 550 -7.35 27.50 6.72
C LYS A 550 -8.69 27.34 6.00
N THR A 551 -8.96 26.16 5.45
CA THR A 551 -10.25 25.82 4.85
C THR A 551 -11.26 25.42 5.93
N MET A 552 -10.88 24.51 6.82
CA MET A 552 -11.75 24.01 7.88
C MET A 552 -10.93 23.54 9.08
N SER A 553 -11.13 24.18 10.23
CA SER A 553 -10.35 23.92 11.45
C SER A 553 -11.02 22.97 12.43
N ALA A 554 -12.35 22.79 12.34
CA ALA A 554 -13.14 21.88 13.15
C ALA A 554 -14.29 21.30 12.33
N PRO A 555 -14.78 20.07 12.65
CA PRO A 555 -15.97 19.50 12.03
C PRO A 555 -17.19 20.43 12.11
N ASN A 556 -18.10 20.32 11.13
CA ASN A 556 -19.40 20.98 11.20
C ASN A 556 -20.15 20.50 12.46
N PRO A 557 -20.85 21.38 13.19
CA PRO A 557 -21.49 21.03 14.45
C PRO A 557 -22.70 20.09 14.30
N ASP A 558 -23.33 20.07 13.13
CA ASP A 558 -24.44 19.18 12.77
C ASP A 558 -24.20 18.64 11.35
N TYR A 559 -24.83 17.53 11.02
CA TYR A 559 -24.82 16.98 9.67
C TYR A 559 -25.63 17.88 8.72
N LYS A 560 -25.39 17.78 7.40
CA LYS A 560 -26.15 18.57 6.41
C LYS A 560 -27.65 18.22 6.45
N PRO A 561 -28.56 19.13 5.99
CA PRO A 561 -30.00 18.91 6.08
C PRO A 561 -30.50 17.63 5.39
N HIS A 562 -29.93 17.29 4.23
CA HIS A 562 -30.24 16.09 3.45
C HIS A 562 -29.47 14.85 3.88
N THR A 563 -28.62 14.94 4.91
CA THR A 563 -27.93 13.77 5.45
C THR A 563 -28.93 12.95 6.26
N PRO A 564 -29.02 11.63 6.02
CA PRO A 564 -29.87 10.75 6.79
C PRO A 564 -29.60 10.88 8.29
N ARG A 565 -30.66 10.75 9.09
CA ARG A 565 -30.61 10.88 10.53
C ARG A 565 -30.88 9.54 11.19
N ILE A 566 -30.11 9.22 12.22
CA ILE A 566 -30.33 8.09 13.11
C ILE A 566 -30.49 8.64 14.52
N GLU A 567 -31.65 8.41 15.13
CA GLU A 567 -31.84 8.59 16.56
C GLU A 567 -31.80 7.25 17.26
N ARG A 568 -30.95 7.15 18.29
CA ARG A 568 -30.81 5.96 19.11
C ARG A 568 -31.59 6.14 20.41
N ILE A 569 -32.50 5.21 20.68
CA ILE A 569 -33.32 5.16 21.89
C ILE A 569 -33.00 3.86 22.64
N GLU A 570 -32.67 3.98 23.92
CA GLU A 570 -32.50 2.83 24.80
C GLU A 570 -33.83 2.45 25.45
N ILE A 571 -34.19 1.17 25.37
CA ILE A 571 -35.37 0.60 26.02
C ILE A 571 -34.99 -0.57 26.93
N PRO A 572 -35.76 -0.83 28.01
CA PRO A 572 -35.62 -2.05 28.79
C PRO A 572 -35.82 -3.31 27.92
N LYS A 573 -35.04 -4.37 28.19
CA LYS A 573 -35.09 -5.63 27.42
C LYS A 573 -36.48 -6.27 27.35
N ASP A 574 -37.28 -6.16 28.40
CA ASP A 574 -38.65 -6.67 28.45
C ASP A 574 -39.62 -5.91 27.54
N MET A 575 -39.26 -4.69 27.11
CA MET A 575 -40.05 -3.87 26.17
C MET A 575 -39.75 -4.15 24.69
N ILE A 576 -38.64 -4.84 24.36
CA ILE A 576 -38.27 -5.17 22.98
C ILE A 576 -39.42 -5.91 22.28
N GLY A 577 -40.01 -6.91 22.94
CA GLY A 577 -41.12 -7.69 22.39
C GLY A 577 -42.38 -6.86 22.12
N ALA A 578 -42.62 -5.81 22.93
CA ALA A 578 -43.76 -4.92 22.75
C ALA A 578 -43.59 -4.00 21.53
N VAL A 579 -42.38 -3.50 21.28
CA VAL A 579 -42.06 -2.66 20.12
C VAL A 579 -42.09 -3.45 18.81
N ILE A 580 -41.56 -4.68 18.81
CA ILE A 580 -41.62 -5.56 17.63
C ILE A 580 -43.08 -6.00 17.36
N GLY A 581 -43.78 -6.38 18.42
CA GLY A 581 -45.14 -6.91 18.38
C GLY A 581 -45.25 -8.31 17.73
N PRO A 582 -46.44 -8.92 17.76
CA PRO A 582 -46.64 -10.27 17.21
C PRO A 582 -46.31 -10.33 15.72
N GLY A 583 -45.33 -11.17 15.36
CA GLY A 583 -44.88 -11.35 13.96
C GLY A 583 -44.24 -10.12 13.34
N GLY A 584 -43.79 -9.13 14.14
CA GLY A 584 -43.21 -7.88 13.63
C GLY A 584 -44.26 -6.87 13.14
N LYS A 585 -45.55 -7.09 13.43
CA LYS A 585 -46.63 -6.22 12.92
C LYS A 585 -46.49 -4.78 13.41
N VAL A 586 -46.19 -4.59 14.70
CA VAL A 586 -46.15 -3.25 15.32
C VAL A 586 -44.99 -2.44 14.78
N ILE A 587 -43.77 -3.00 14.73
CA ILE A 587 -42.61 -2.32 14.15
C ILE A 587 -42.78 -2.01 12.66
N GLN A 588 -43.47 -2.87 11.90
CA GLN A 588 -43.78 -2.60 10.49
C GLN A 588 -44.82 -1.48 10.34
N GLU A 589 -45.81 -1.42 11.23
CA GLU A 589 -46.82 -0.36 11.26
C GLU A 589 -46.19 0.99 11.59
N ILE A 590 -45.34 1.06 12.63
CA ILE A 590 -44.59 2.27 13.01
C ILE A 590 -43.73 2.75 11.84
N GLN A 591 -42.91 1.87 11.24
CA GLN A 591 -42.06 2.21 10.10
C GLN A 591 -42.86 2.74 8.91
N LYS A 592 -44.05 2.16 8.66
CA LYS A 592 -44.92 2.59 7.56
C LYS A 592 -45.58 3.95 7.83
N GLU A 593 -46.04 4.21 9.06
CA GLU A 593 -46.68 5.47 9.43
C GLU A 593 -45.68 6.63 9.48
N THR A 594 -44.48 6.37 9.99
CA THR A 594 -43.41 7.37 10.14
C THR A 594 -42.50 7.48 8.93
N ASN A 595 -42.62 6.56 7.96
CA ASN A 595 -41.70 6.43 6.83
C ASN A 595 -40.22 6.33 7.25
N SER A 596 -39.98 5.70 8.40
CA SER A 596 -38.66 5.46 8.97
C SER A 596 -38.23 4.00 8.79
N THR A 597 -36.94 3.73 8.96
CA THR A 597 -36.43 2.36 9.13
C THR A 597 -36.03 2.18 10.59
N ILE A 598 -36.56 1.17 11.25
CA ILE A 598 -36.30 0.90 12.67
C ILE A 598 -35.55 -0.42 12.78
N THR A 599 -34.37 -0.37 13.38
CA THR A 599 -33.60 -1.56 13.75
C THR A 599 -33.47 -1.65 15.25
N ILE A 600 -33.66 -2.86 15.79
CA ILE A 600 -33.55 -3.11 17.24
C ILE A 600 -32.48 -4.15 17.46
N GLU A 601 -31.54 -3.85 18.35
CA GLU A 601 -30.50 -4.77 18.80
C GLU A 601 -30.59 -4.97 20.31
N GLU A 602 -30.52 -6.23 20.74
CA GLU A 602 -30.40 -6.55 22.16
C GLU A 602 -28.92 -6.57 22.53
N ILE A 603 -28.49 -5.62 23.36
CA ILE A 603 -27.14 -5.56 23.89
C ILE A 603 -27.23 -5.69 25.41
N GLU A 604 -26.63 -6.76 25.93
CA GLU A 604 -26.67 -7.11 27.36
C GLU A 604 -28.10 -7.20 27.93
N ASN A 605 -28.56 -6.14 28.61
CA ASN A 605 -29.86 -6.06 29.29
C ASN A 605 -30.75 -4.92 28.75
N VAL A 606 -30.38 -4.30 27.64
CA VAL A 606 -31.12 -3.20 27.01
C VAL A 606 -31.38 -3.50 25.54
N GLY A 607 -32.45 -2.93 25.00
CA GLY A 607 -32.70 -2.85 23.57
C GLY A 607 -32.27 -1.49 23.04
N LEU A 608 -31.37 -1.46 22.08
CA LEU A 608 -31.05 -0.25 21.33
C LEU A 608 -31.95 -0.19 20.10
N VAL A 609 -32.79 0.84 20.05
CA VAL A 609 -33.69 1.12 18.94
C VAL A 609 -33.08 2.26 18.12
N ASP A 610 -32.58 1.94 16.93
CA ASP A 610 -32.09 2.93 15.97
C ASP A 610 -33.24 3.26 15.00
N VAL A 611 -33.70 4.52 15.05
CA VAL A 611 -34.72 5.08 14.14
C VAL A 611 -34.03 5.88 13.06
N PHE A 612 -34.08 5.38 11.84
CA PHE A 612 -33.48 6.01 10.67
C PHE A 612 -34.51 6.76 9.83
N ALA A 613 -34.20 7.99 9.45
CA ALA A 613 -34.94 8.79 8.48
C ALA A 613 -34.03 9.32 7.38
N VAL A 614 -34.61 9.63 6.22
CA VAL A 614 -33.86 10.02 5.01
C VAL A 614 -33.20 11.40 5.11
N ASP A 615 -33.70 12.27 5.98
CA ASP A 615 -33.19 13.62 6.20
C ASP A 615 -33.63 14.16 7.58
N LYS A 616 -33.21 15.38 7.92
CA LYS A 616 -33.57 16.04 9.19
C LYS A 616 -35.06 16.34 9.33
N ALA A 617 -35.74 16.72 8.26
CA ALA A 617 -37.16 17.08 8.33
C ALA A 617 -38.07 15.86 8.53
N ALA A 618 -37.59 14.66 8.16
CA ALA A 618 -38.30 13.41 8.35
C ALA A 618 -38.08 12.78 9.74
N ILE A 619 -36.99 13.12 10.44
CA ILE A 619 -36.74 12.63 11.81
C ILE A 619 -37.41 13.51 12.88
N ASP A 620 -37.42 14.83 12.66
CA ASP A 620 -38.08 15.83 13.52
C ASP A 620 -39.62 15.69 13.47
#